data_AF-A0A1Y5D1E7-F1
#
_entry.id   AF-A0A1Y5D1E7-F1
#
_cell.length_a   1.000
_cell.length_b   1.000
_cell.length_c   1.000
_cell.angle_alpha   90.00
_cell.angle_beta   90.00
_cell.angle_gamma   90.00
#
_symmetry.space_group_name_H-M   'P 1'
#
loop_
_entity.id
_entity.type
_entity.pdbx_description
1 polymer ?
#
loop_
_entity_poly.entity_id
_entity_poly.type
_entity_poly.pdbx_seq_one_letter_code
_entity_poly.pdbx_strand_id
1 'polypeptide(L)'
;MTGKFFNIFWPIVVVIIGSYSAYFFSQDKVELQYYLTEPIPLLLSNGEVLESVQQLTVINSGEVTIESIGIKIKGKIKEANLIKNFVDDKVSQSVSDTFLQAKYYKLPPNSNFSYMTWFNGFDYPS
;
A
#
# COMPACT_ATOMS: atom_id res chain seq x y z
N MET A 1 50.13 0.38 36.69
CA MET A 1 49.86 -0.03 35.29
C MET A 1 48.35 -0.14 35.00
N THR A 2 47.51 0.74 35.56
CA THR A 2 46.03 0.60 35.52
C THR A 2 45.35 1.60 34.57
N GLY A 3 46.02 2.70 34.18
CA GLY A 3 45.41 3.73 33.32
C GLY A 3 45.40 3.41 31.82
N LYS A 4 46.30 2.55 31.32
CA LYS A 4 46.38 2.24 29.88
C LYS A 4 45.29 1.27 29.40
N PHE A 5 44.87 0.33 30.25
CA PHE A 5 43.79 -0.60 29.91
C PHE A 5 42.43 0.11 29.86
N PHE A 6 42.15 1.00 30.82
CA PHE A 6 40.88 1.74 30.87
C PHE A 6 40.65 2.59 29.61
N ASN A 7 41.70 3.19 29.07
CA ASN A 7 41.65 4.03 27.86
C ASN A 7 41.41 3.26 26.55
N ILE A 8 41.65 1.94 26.52
CA ILE A 8 41.45 1.10 25.34
C ILE A 8 40.09 0.39 25.39
N PHE A 9 39.64 -0.02 26.57
CA PHE A 9 38.34 -0.70 26.71
C PHE A 9 37.15 0.27 26.56
N TRP A 10 37.26 1.49 27.07
CA TRP A 10 36.19 2.48 27.00
C TRP A 10 35.71 2.80 25.56
N PRO A 11 36.59 3.11 24.59
CA PRO A 11 36.15 3.38 23.22
C PRO A 11 35.49 2.17 22.55
N ILE A 12 35.93 0.94 22.86
CA ILE A 12 35.31 -0.28 22.32
C ILE A 12 33.86 -0.42 22.80
N VAL A 13 33.62 -0.19 24.10
CA VAL A 13 32.28 -0.24 24.68
C VAL A 13 31.38 0.83 24.07
N VAL A 14 31.89 2.05 23.87
CA VAL A 14 31.13 3.15 23.23
C VAL A 14 30.76 2.79 21.78
N VAL A 15 31.68 2.18 21.02
CA VAL A 15 31.39 1.73 19.64
C VAL A 15 30.34 0.63 19.62
N ILE A 16 30.41 -0.35 20.52
CA ILE A 16 29.42 -1.44 20.60
C ILE A 16 28.04 -0.88 20.94
N ILE A 17 27.94 -0.02 21.96
CA ILE A 17 26.67 0.60 22.37
C ILE A 17 26.14 1.49 21.25
N GLY A 18 26.98 2.35 20.66
CA GLY A 18 26.58 3.22 19.55
C GLY A 18 26.07 2.44 18.34
N SER A 19 26.73 1.33 18.00
CA SER A 19 26.30 0.45 16.90
C SER A 19 24.97 -0.25 17.20
N TYR A 20 24.79 -0.73 18.44
CA TYR A 20 23.55 -1.37 18.87
C TYR A 20 22.37 -0.40 18.91
N SER A 21 22.59 0.82 19.43
CA SER A 21 21.58 1.88 19.42
C SER A 21 21.21 2.29 18.00
N ALA A 22 22.18 2.46 17.11
CA ALA A 22 21.92 2.78 15.70
C ALA A 22 21.08 1.69 15.03
N TYR A 23 21.38 0.40 15.28
CA TYR A 23 20.59 -0.72 14.78
C TYR A 23 19.14 -0.70 15.30
N PHE A 24 18.93 -0.34 16.57
CA PHE A 24 17.60 -0.27 17.15
C PHE A 24 16.77 0.89 16.57
N PHE A 25 17.38 2.05 16.30
CA PHE A 25 16.70 3.19 15.69
C PHE A 25 16.46 3.06 14.18
N SER A 26 17.27 2.25 13.48
CA SER A 26 17.12 2.03 12.03
C SER A 26 16.14 0.91 11.66
N GLN A 27 15.27 0.46 12.56
CA GLN A 27 14.21 -0.49 12.21
C GLN A 27 13.04 0.21 11.52
N ASP A 28 13.31 0.61 10.29
CA ASP A 28 12.33 1.07 9.31
C ASP A 28 11.21 0.03 9.13
N LYS A 29 9.96 0.41 9.42
CA LYS A 29 8.80 -0.49 9.29
C LYS A 29 7.99 -0.17 8.05
N VAL A 30 7.84 -1.18 7.19
CA VAL A 30 6.88 -1.17 6.09
C VAL A 30 5.52 -1.60 6.65
N GLU A 31 4.52 -0.74 6.56
CA GLU A 31 3.15 -1.08 6.95
C GLU A 31 2.18 -0.68 5.84
N LEU A 32 1.72 -1.67 5.07
CA LEU A 32 0.75 -1.50 4.01
C LEU A 32 -0.62 -2.02 4.47
N GLN A 33 -1.62 -1.16 4.43
CA GLN A 33 -3.01 -1.47 4.76
C GLN A 33 -3.90 -1.26 3.53
N TYR A 34 -5.03 -1.98 3.48
CA TYR A 34 -6.03 -1.78 2.44
C TYR A 34 -7.45 -1.87 3.03
N TYR A 35 -8.36 -1.12 2.43
CA TYR A 35 -9.78 -1.11 2.78
C TYR A 35 -10.60 -1.27 1.51
N LEU A 36 -11.55 -2.19 1.54
CA LEU A 36 -12.49 -2.40 0.45
C LEU A 36 -13.89 -2.08 0.95
N THR A 37 -14.58 -1.16 0.28
CA THR A 37 -15.96 -0.83 0.66
C THR A 37 -16.90 -1.98 0.31
N GLU A 38 -18.04 -2.04 0.97
CA GLU A 38 -19.16 -2.84 0.46
C GLU A 38 -19.58 -2.30 -0.92
N PRO A 39 -20.04 -3.17 -1.83
CA PRO A 39 -20.50 -2.75 -3.14
C PRO A 39 -21.78 -1.93 -3.02
N ILE A 40 -21.78 -0.75 -3.65
CA ILE A 40 -22.94 0.14 -3.69
C ILE A 40 -23.67 -0.11 -5.02
N PRO A 41 -24.93 -0.59 -5.00
CA PRO A 41 -25.70 -0.78 -6.22
C PRO A 41 -26.08 0.58 -6.82
N LEU A 42 -25.78 0.77 -8.10
CA LEU A 42 -26.11 1.98 -8.86
C LEU A 42 -27.39 1.80 -9.67
N LEU A 43 -27.63 0.59 -10.17
CA LEU A 43 -28.75 0.31 -11.04
C LEU A 43 -29.38 -1.03 -10.68
N LEU A 44 -30.69 -0.99 -10.41
CA LEU A 44 -31.52 -2.12 -10.03
C LEU A 44 -32.56 -2.35 -11.14
N SER A 45 -32.68 -3.58 -11.60
CA SER A 45 -33.77 -4.00 -12.49
C SER A 45 -34.36 -5.30 -11.98
N ASN A 46 -35.68 -5.31 -11.74
CA ASN A 46 -36.41 -6.48 -11.26
C ASN A 46 -35.85 -7.15 -9.98
N GLY A 47 -35.20 -6.37 -9.10
CA GLY A 47 -34.58 -6.88 -7.88
C GLY A 47 -33.14 -7.40 -8.06
N GLU A 48 -32.62 -7.41 -9.29
CA GLU A 48 -31.23 -7.72 -9.59
C GLU A 48 -30.42 -6.44 -9.76
N VAL A 49 -29.20 -6.41 -9.21
CA VAL A 49 -28.26 -5.29 -9.43
C VAL A 49 -27.56 -5.52 -10.76
N LEU A 50 -27.74 -4.55 -11.65
CA LEU A 50 -27.11 -4.53 -12.96
C LEU A 50 -25.74 -3.86 -12.90
N GLU A 51 -25.58 -2.84 -12.06
CA GLU A 51 -24.34 -2.10 -11.92
C GLU A 51 -24.06 -1.80 -10.44
N SER A 52 -22.81 -1.99 -10.03
CA SER A 52 -22.35 -1.60 -8.70
C SER A 52 -21.00 -0.90 -8.74
N VAL A 53 -20.70 -0.12 -7.71
CA VAL A 53 -19.41 0.54 -7.53
C VAL A 53 -18.78 0.10 -6.22
N GLN A 54 -17.46 -0.09 -6.23
CA GLN A 54 -16.67 -0.42 -5.06
C GLN A 54 -15.41 0.44 -5.04
N GLN A 55 -14.96 0.82 -3.84
CA GLN A 55 -13.71 1.52 -3.66
C GLN A 55 -12.70 0.65 -2.90
N LEU A 56 -11.52 0.49 -3.49
CA LEU A 56 -10.33 -0.03 -2.82
C LEU A 56 -9.45 1.16 -2.44
N THR A 57 -9.21 1.36 -1.15
CA THR A 57 -8.24 2.34 -0.63
C THR A 57 -7.00 1.58 -0.18
N VAL A 58 -5.82 2.04 -0.57
CA VAL A 58 -4.53 1.49 -0.15
C VAL A 58 -3.75 2.56 0.61
N ILE A 59 -3.27 2.22 1.79
CA ILE A 59 -2.62 3.15 2.72
C ILE A 59 -1.24 2.62 3.09
N ASN A 60 -0.24 3.47 3.02
CA ASN A 60 1.04 3.24 3.67
C ASN A 60 1.02 3.94 5.04
N SER A 61 0.82 3.18 6.12
CA SER A 61 0.89 3.68 7.49
C SER A 61 2.29 3.61 8.08
N GLY A 62 3.23 3.04 7.34
CA GLY A 62 4.61 2.86 7.77
C GLY A 62 5.44 4.13 7.67
N GLU A 63 6.68 4.02 8.15
CA GLU A 63 7.64 5.14 8.18
C GLU A 63 8.51 5.20 6.92
N VAL A 64 8.36 4.24 6.00
CA VAL A 64 9.16 4.14 4.77
C VAL A 64 8.33 4.19 3.48
N THR A 65 8.97 4.61 2.39
CA THR A 65 8.36 4.61 1.05
C THR A 65 8.25 3.19 0.51
N ILE A 66 7.08 2.84 -0.02
CA ILE A 66 6.86 1.55 -0.69
C ILE A 66 7.16 1.72 -2.18
N GLU A 67 8.13 0.97 -2.70
CA GLU A 67 8.67 1.08 -4.07
C GLU A 67 7.89 0.28 -5.14
N SER A 68 6.86 -0.46 -4.75
CA SER A 68 5.95 -1.12 -5.70
C SER A 68 4.76 -1.74 -4.99
N ILE A 69 3.54 -1.40 -5.43
CA ILE A 69 2.30 -2.01 -4.98
C ILE A 69 1.59 -2.61 -6.19
N GLY A 70 1.38 -3.93 -6.16
CA GLY A 70 0.62 -4.65 -7.18
C GLY A 70 -0.84 -4.81 -6.75
N ILE A 71 -1.77 -4.52 -7.66
CA ILE A 71 -3.21 -4.66 -7.45
C ILE A 71 -3.77 -5.58 -8.52
N LYS A 72 -4.61 -6.51 -8.10
CA LYS A 72 -5.40 -7.34 -8.98
C LYS A 72 -6.82 -7.47 -8.44
N ILE A 73 -7.78 -6.92 -9.18
CA ILE A 73 -9.21 -7.06 -8.89
C ILE A 73 -9.80 -7.96 -9.97
N LYS A 74 -10.54 -8.98 -9.57
CA LYS A 74 -11.28 -9.87 -10.49
C LYS A 74 -12.75 -9.49 -10.46
N GLY A 75 -13.47 -9.74 -11.54
CA GLY A 75 -14.90 -9.46 -11.63
C GLY A 75 -15.24 -8.83 -12.97
N LYS A 76 -16.53 -8.67 -13.24
CA LYS A 76 -16.99 -8.08 -14.50
C LYS A 76 -16.77 -6.56 -14.51
N ILE A 77 -15.54 -6.11 -14.74
CA ILE A 77 -15.18 -4.69 -14.65
C ILE A 77 -15.74 -3.94 -15.86
N LYS A 78 -16.60 -2.96 -15.60
CA LYS A 78 -17.05 -1.99 -16.59
C LYS A 78 -16.05 -0.85 -16.73
N GLU A 79 -15.59 -0.33 -15.60
CA GLU A 79 -14.69 0.81 -15.54
C GLU A 79 -13.86 0.77 -14.26
N ALA A 80 -12.66 1.36 -14.30
CA ALA A 80 -11.81 1.55 -13.13
C ALA A 80 -11.12 2.90 -13.20
N ASN A 81 -11.28 3.71 -12.15
CA ASN A 81 -10.66 5.01 -12.01
C ASN A 81 -9.73 5.04 -10.80
N LEU A 82 -8.54 5.60 -11.01
CA LEU A 82 -7.54 5.77 -9.98
C LEU A 82 -7.57 7.20 -9.43
N ILE A 83 -7.62 7.32 -8.12
CA ILE A 83 -7.36 8.53 -7.35
C ILE A 83 -5.94 8.40 -6.79
N LYS A 84 -4.98 9.08 -7.43
CA LYS A 84 -3.56 9.06 -7.02
C LYS A 84 -3.33 9.89 -5.75
N ASN A 85 -2.26 9.59 -5.04
CA ASN A 85 -1.76 10.44 -3.96
C ASN A 85 -1.21 11.76 -4.50
N PHE A 86 -0.33 11.70 -5.50
CA PHE A 86 0.19 12.84 -6.24
C PHE A 86 -0.13 12.74 -7.75
N VAL A 87 -0.26 13.89 -8.41
CA VAL A 87 -0.63 13.96 -9.83
C VAL A 87 0.41 13.26 -10.72
N ASP A 88 1.68 13.41 -10.39
CA ASP A 88 2.84 12.87 -11.11
C ASP A 88 3.19 11.42 -10.72
N ASP A 89 2.43 10.80 -9.80
CA ASP A 89 2.67 9.42 -9.43
C ASP A 89 2.56 8.49 -10.65
N LYS A 90 3.57 7.65 -10.82
CA LYS A 90 3.65 6.69 -11.91
C LYS A 90 2.78 5.49 -11.58
N VAL A 91 1.93 5.12 -12.53
CA VAL A 91 1.07 3.93 -12.45
C VAL A 91 0.99 3.28 -13.81
N SER A 92 1.01 1.95 -13.82
CA SER A 92 0.66 1.14 -14.99
C SER A 92 -0.64 0.41 -14.69
N GLN A 93 -1.63 0.51 -15.57
CA GLN A 93 -2.92 -0.16 -15.41
C GLN A 93 -3.34 -0.88 -16.69
N SER A 94 -3.97 -2.02 -16.53
CA SER A 94 -4.62 -2.80 -17.58
C SER A 94 -6.01 -3.19 -17.08
N VAL A 95 -7.03 -2.73 -17.80
CA VAL A 95 -8.44 -3.03 -17.53
C VAL A 95 -8.92 -3.99 -18.61
N SER A 96 -9.60 -5.04 -18.19
CA SER A 96 -10.28 -6.02 -19.01
C SER A 96 -11.68 -6.25 -18.44
N ASP A 97 -12.59 -6.78 -19.24
CA ASP A 97 -13.97 -7.09 -18.84
C ASP A 97 -14.05 -8.07 -17.66
N THR A 98 -12.95 -8.74 -17.28
CA THR A 98 -12.90 -9.75 -16.21
C THR A 98 -11.90 -9.44 -15.09
N PHE A 99 -11.07 -8.40 -15.25
CA PHE A 99 -10.09 -8.01 -14.24
C PHE A 99 -9.57 -6.58 -14.43
N LEU A 100 -9.11 -6.00 -13.33
CA LEU A 100 -8.17 -4.89 -13.29
C LEU A 100 -6.83 -5.41 -12.77
N GLN A 101 -5.74 -5.09 -13.47
CA GLN A 101 -4.38 -5.25 -12.96
C GLN A 101 -3.67 -3.91 -13.00
N ALA A 102 -3.09 -3.51 -11.86
CA ALA A 102 -2.36 -2.26 -11.78
C ALA A 102 -1.09 -2.39 -10.93
N LYS A 103 -0.13 -1.52 -11.23
CA LYS A 103 1.11 -1.36 -10.48
C LYS A 103 1.30 0.11 -10.13
N TYR A 104 1.27 0.42 -8.84
CA TYR A 104 1.61 1.73 -8.28
C TYR A 104 3.09 1.73 -7.90
N TYR A 105 3.89 2.67 -8.41
CA TYR A 105 5.34 2.55 -8.32
C TYR A 105 5.95 3.12 -7.04
N LYS A 106 5.37 4.16 -6.43
CA LYS A 106 5.91 4.71 -5.18
C LYS A 106 4.79 5.22 -4.32
N LEU A 107 4.72 4.77 -3.08
CA LEU A 107 3.78 5.29 -2.09
C LEU A 107 4.57 5.76 -0.85
N PRO A 108 4.70 7.08 -0.63
CA PRO A 108 5.42 7.63 0.52
C PRO A 108 4.83 7.22 1.88
N PRO A 109 5.56 7.41 2.98
CA PRO A 109 5.03 7.24 4.34
C PRO A 109 3.75 8.06 4.55
N ASN A 110 2.83 7.55 5.37
CA ASN A 110 1.58 8.25 5.75
C ASN A 110 0.76 8.77 4.57
N SER A 111 0.70 8.01 3.48
CA SER A 111 0.04 8.39 2.23
C SER A 111 -0.91 7.31 1.74
N ASN A 112 -1.80 7.65 0.81
CA ASN A 112 -2.79 6.72 0.30
C ASN A 112 -3.16 7.00 -1.16
N PHE A 113 -3.71 5.99 -1.81
CA PHE A 113 -4.38 6.13 -3.10
C PHE A 113 -5.60 5.21 -3.14
N SER A 114 -6.52 5.47 -4.06
CA SER A 114 -7.75 4.69 -4.17
C SER A 114 -8.08 4.29 -5.60
N TYR A 115 -8.66 3.12 -5.78
CA TYR A 115 -9.33 2.71 -7.01
C TYR A 115 -10.83 2.70 -6.77
N MET A 116 -11.57 3.38 -7.65
CA MET A 116 -13.00 3.26 -7.77
C MET A 116 -13.29 2.35 -8.97
N THR A 117 -13.98 1.25 -8.74
CA THR A 117 -14.25 0.23 -9.76
C THR A 117 -15.74 0.00 -9.90
N TRP A 118 -16.21 0.00 -11.15
CA TRP A 118 -17.59 -0.28 -11.53
C TRP A 118 -17.69 -1.69 -12.08
N PHE A 119 -18.67 -2.44 -11.61
CA PHE A 119 -18.91 -3.83 -11.99
C PHE A 119 -20.26 -3.99 -12.68
N ASN A 120 -20.33 -4.88 -13.66
CA ASN A 120 -21.57 -5.37 -14.26
C ASN A 120 -22.07 -6.58 -13.44
N GLY A 121 -23.24 -6.46 -12.82
CA GLY A 121 -23.86 -7.52 -12.02
C GLY A 121 -23.23 -7.74 -10.64
N PHE A 122 -23.76 -8.72 -9.88
CA PHE A 122 -23.23 -9.19 -8.59
C PHE A 122 -22.02 -10.17 -8.74
N ASP A 123 -21.15 -10.02 -9.76
CA ASP A 123 -19.93 -10.84 -9.89
C ASP A 123 -18.75 -10.18 -9.18
N TYR A 124 -18.64 -10.42 -7.87
CA TYR A 124 -17.56 -9.88 -7.03
C TYR A 124 -16.34 -10.81 -7.00
N PRO A 125 -15.14 -10.24 -6.79
CA PRO A 125 -14.01 -11.04 -6.35
C PRO A 125 -14.27 -11.58 -4.94
N SER A 126 -14.53 -12.88 -4.84
CA SER A 126 -14.35 -13.67 -3.61
C SER A 126 -12.87 -13.85 -3.29
#